data_AF-A0AAW6WST7-F1
#
_entry.id   AF-A0AAW6WST7-F1
#
_cell.length_a   1.000
_cell.length_b   1.000
_cell.length_c   1.000
_cell.angle_alpha   90.00
_cell.angle_beta   90.00
_cell.angle_gamma   90.00
#
_symmetry.space_group_name_H-M   'P 1'
#
loop_
_entity.id
_entity.type
_entity.pdbx_description
1 polymer ?
#
loop_
_entity_poly.entity_id
_entity_poly.type
_entity_poly.pdbx_seq_one_letter_code
_entity_poly.pdbx_strand_id
1 'polypeptide(L)'
;MTREAFLRTLRLGLAGLPPHEVDDIVADYAAHFSESEASGRSEEEVSAALGDPARIARELRADVGLRRFEAHWSVPNLVAAMMALAGLAIVDIFFLLPLLFVAMFVTLGLAIALVAVGALGLKIIVTTVLFHIGLPSVGMLARLLVGAGLVSCFVGGGALLLMGLSLGIRMLGQYARLHFRLAQVDEGRA
;
A
#
# COMPACT_ATOMS: atom_id res chain seq x y z
N MET A 1 -30.04 4.10 -49.08
CA MET A 1 -29.10 2.97 -49.27
C MET A 1 -29.91 1.68 -49.28
N THR A 2 -29.46 0.61 -49.92
CA THR A 2 -30.17 -0.69 -49.87
C THR A 2 -29.97 -1.37 -48.52
N ARG A 3 -30.90 -2.24 -48.12
CA ARG A 3 -30.87 -2.98 -46.84
C ARG A 3 -29.55 -3.74 -46.66
N GLU A 4 -29.12 -4.47 -47.68
CA GLU A 4 -27.87 -5.25 -47.64
C GLU A 4 -26.63 -4.37 -47.42
N ALA A 5 -26.59 -3.18 -48.04
CA ALA A 5 -25.49 -2.25 -47.87
C ALA A 5 -25.44 -1.67 -46.45
N PHE A 6 -26.60 -1.41 -45.84
CA PHE A 6 -26.71 -0.94 -44.46
C PHE A 6 -26.20 -2.00 -43.48
N LEU A 7 -26.74 -3.22 -43.55
CA LEU A 7 -26.39 -4.32 -42.63
C LEU A 7 -24.91 -4.71 -42.75
N ARG A 8 -24.36 -4.72 -43.97
CA ARG A 8 -22.93 -4.97 -44.18
C ARG A 8 -22.06 -3.90 -43.52
N THR A 9 -22.44 -2.63 -43.64
CA THR A 9 -21.67 -1.52 -43.05
C THR A 9 -21.76 -1.53 -41.52
N LEU A 10 -22.93 -1.85 -40.96
CA LEU A 10 -23.12 -2.05 -39.52
C LEU A 10 -22.26 -3.20 -38.98
N ARG A 11 -22.26 -4.36 -39.65
CA ARG A 11 -21.45 -5.53 -39.28
C ARG A 11 -19.95 -5.22 -39.32
N LEU A 12 -19.50 -4.47 -40.33
CA LEU A 12 -18.10 -4.02 -40.42
C LEU A 12 -17.72 -3.03 -39.31
N GLY A 13 -18.62 -2.12 -38.95
CA GLY A 13 -18.39 -1.17 -37.85
C GLY A 13 -18.34 -1.84 -36.47
N LEU A 14 -19.09 -2.93 -36.29
CA LEU A 14 -19.11 -3.75 -35.08
C LEU A 14 -17.94 -4.77 -35.01
N ALA A 15 -17.07 -4.81 -36.02
CA ALA A 15 -15.91 -5.69 -36.04
C ALA A 15 -14.97 -5.42 -34.84
N GLY A 16 -14.82 -6.44 -33.98
CA GLY A 16 -14.09 -6.35 -32.70
C GLY A 16 -14.94 -6.71 -31.47
N LEU A 17 -16.26 -6.81 -31.63
CA LEU A 17 -17.18 -7.38 -30.63
C LEU A 17 -17.26 -8.91 -30.79
N PRO A 18 -17.73 -9.65 -29.76
CA PRO A 18 -17.98 -11.08 -29.85
C PRO A 18 -18.92 -11.42 -31.03
N PRO A 19 -18.65 -12.50 -31.79
CA PRO A 19 -19.44 -12.83 -32.99
C PRO A 19 -20.94 -12.96 -32.75
N HIS A 20 -21.33 -13.52 -31.60
CA HIS A 20 -22.73 -13.71 -31.23
C HIS A 20 -23.48 -12.37 -31.02
N GLU A 21 -22.88 -11.41 -30.31
CA GLU A 21 -23.49 -10.09 -30.11
C GLU A 21 -23.65 -9.34 -31.44
N VAL A 22 -22.66 -9.45 -32.32
CA VAL A 22 -22.73 -8.84 -33.66
C VAL A 22 -23.87 -9.44 -34.48
N ASP A 23 -24.03 -10.76 -34.42
CA ASP A 23 -25.11 -11.46 -35.14
C ASP A 23 -26.50 -11.08 -34.58
N ASP A 24 -26.64 -11.00 -33.25
CA ASP A 24 -27.88 -10.59 -32.59
C ASP A 24 -28.28 -9.15 -32.96
N ILE A 25 -27.35 -8.20 -32.86
CA ILE A 25 -27.59 -6.79 -33.23
C ILE A 25 -27.98 -6.68 -34.71
N VAL A 26 -27.26 -7.37 -35.60
CA VAL A 26 -27.57 -7.34 -37.04
C VAL A 26 -28.93 -7.97 -37.33
N ALA A 27 -29.31 -9.02 -36.61
CA ALA A 27 -30.61 -9.68 -36.75
C ALA A 27 -31.78 -8.76 -36.34
N ASP A 28 -31.64 -8.01 -35.25
CA ASP A 28 -32.65 -7.04 -34.80
C ASP A 28 -32.91 -5.95 -35.85
N TYR A 29 -31.84 -5.36 -36.39
CA TYR A 29 -31.97 -4.37 -37.47
C TYR A 29 -32.54 -5.01 -38.75
N ALA A 30 -32.13 -6.24 -39.08
CA ALA A 30 -32.65 -6.95 -40.24
C ALA A 30 -34.16 -7.23 -40.13
N ALA A 31 -34.66 -7.49 -38.92
CA ALA A 31 -36.08 -7.65 -38.61
C ALA A 31 -36.83 -6.31 -38.75
N HIS A 32 -36.26 -5.21 -38.26
CA HIS A 32 -36.87 -3.88 -38.39
C HIS A 32 -37.03 -3.43 -39.85
N PHE A 33 -36.06 -3.74 -40.70
CA PHE A 33 -36.18 -3.53 -42.14
C PHE A 33 -37.32 -4.37 -42.75
N SER A 34 -37.47 -5.64 -42.36
CA SER A 34 -38.54 -6.51 -42.87
C SER A 34 -39.94 -6.08 -42.41
N GLU A 35 -40.07 -5.56 -41.18
CA GLU A 35 -41.33 -5.01 -40.68
C GLU A 35 -41.72 -3.71 -41.41
N SER A 36 -40.72 -2.86 -41.68
CA SER A 36 -40.93 -1.62 -42.42
C SER A 36 -41.33 -1.87 -43.88
N GLU A 37 -40.75 -2.90 -44.51
CA GLU A 37 -41.15 -3.37 -45.85
C GLU A 37 -42.61 -3.88 -45.84
N ALA A 38 -43.00 -4.66 -44.84
CA ALA A 38 -44.38 -5.13 -44.66
C ALA A 38 -45.38 -3.97 -44.43
N SER A 39 -44.93 -2.87 -43.83
CA SER A 39 -45.72 -1.65 -43.65
C SER A 39 -45.81 -0.76 -44.90
N GLY A 40 -45.16 -1.16 -46.00
CA GLY A 40 -45.20 -0.46 -47.28
C GLY A 40 -44.18 0.67 -47.43
N ARG A 41 -43.17 0.76 -46.55
CA ARG A 41 -42.06 1.71 -46.67
C ARG A 41 -40.93 1.14 -47.51
N SER A 42 -40.32 1.97 -48.35
CA SER A 42 -39.18 1.55 -49.15
C SER A 42 -37.91 1.41 -48.29
N GLU A 43 -37.00 0.52 -48.67
CA GLU A 43 -35.72 0.32 -47.95
C GLU A 43 -34.92 1.62 -47.80
N GLU A 44 -35.03 2.49 -48.79
CA GLU A 44 -34.32 3.77 -48.85
C GLU A 44 -34.84 4.74 -47.79
N GLU A 45 -36.15 4.81 -47.60
CA GLU A 45 -36.77 5.61 -46.54
C GLU A 45 -36.41 5.11 -45.15
N VAL A 46 -36.39 3.78 -44.95
CA VAL A 46 -35.99 3.16 -43.68
C VAL A 46 -34.52 3.44 -43.38
N SER A 47 -33.65 3.32 -44.39
CA SER A 47 -32.22 3.63 -44.23
C SER A 47 -31.98 5.11 -43.89
N ALA A 48 -32.75 6.02 -44.49
CA ALA A 48 -32.66 7.46 -44.22
C ALA A 48 -33.19 7.80 -42.81
N ALA A 49 -34.23 7.11 -42.35
CA ALA A 49 -34.78 7.26 -41.00
C ALA A 49 -33.84 6.73 -39.92
N LEU A 50 -33.15 5.62 -40.18
CA LEU A 50 -32.17 5.02 -39.26
C LEU A 50 -30.85 5.81 -39.21
N GLY A 51 -30.47 6.49 -40.31
CA GLY A 51 -29.28 7.33 -40.37
C GLY A 51 -28.02 6.58 -40.76
N ASP A 52 -26.86 7.01 -40.26
CA ASP A 52 -25.56 6.47 -40.65
C ASP A 52 -25.19 5.18 -39.86
N PRO A 53 -25.12 4.01 -40.50
CA PRO A 53 -24.78 2.75 -39.84
C PRO A 53 -23.38 2.74 -39.23
N ALA A 54 -22.43 3.51 -39.77
CA ALA A 54 -21.07 3.59 -39.22
C ALA A 54 -21.05 4.32 -37.87
N ARG A 55 -21.91 5.35 -37.73
CA ARG A 55 -22.08 6.07 -36.47
C ARG A 55 -22.74 5.20 -35.40
N ILE A 56 -23.81 4.49 -35.75
CA ILE A 56 -24.52 3.56 -34.86
C ILE A 56 -23.55 2.50 -34.33
N ALA A 57 -22.77 1.88 -35.23
CA ALA A 57 -21.78 0.89 -34.83
C ALA A 57 -20.73 1.44 -33.85
N ARG A 58 -20.31 2.70 -34.05
CA ARG A 58 -19.33 3.36 -33.17
C ARG A 58 -19.90 3.67 -31.79
N GLU A 59 -21.16 4.09 -31.72
CA GLU A 59 -21.86 4.36 -30.46
C GLU A 59 -22.10 3.05 -29.67
N LEU A 60 -22.59 1.99 -30.33
CA LEU A 60 -22.76 0.68 -29.70
C LEU A 60 -21.44 0.10 -29.18
N ARG A 61 -20.37 0.19 -29.97
CA ARG A 61 -19.04 -0.29 -29.57
C ARG A 61 -18.50 0.49 -28.36
N ALA A 62 -18.79 1.78 -28.27
CA ALA A 62 -18.40 2.60 -27.11
C ALA A 62 -19.18 2.19 -25.85
N ASP A 63 -20.49 1.94 -25.94
CA ASP A 63 -21.31 1.53 -24.80
C ASP A 63 -20.91 0.13 -24.28
N VAL A 64 -20.71 -0.84 -25.19
CA VAL A 64 -20.26 -2.19 -24.83
C VAL A 64 -18.83 -2.17 -24.29
N GLY A 65 -17.96 -1.34 -24.86
CA GLY A 65 -16.61 -1.11 -24.35
C GLY A 65 -16.61 -0.60 -22.91
N LEU A 66 -17.41 0.43 -22.62
CA LEU A 66 -17.53 1.01 -21.27
C LEU A 66 -18.08 0.00 -20.26
N ARG A 67 -19.17 -0.70 -20.59
CA ARG A 67 -19.74 -1.76 -19.74
C ARG A 67 -18.74 -2.87 -19.45
N ARG A 68 -17.91 -3.23 -20.43
CA ARG A 68 -16.88 -4.26 -20.28
C ARG A 68 -15.69 -3.77 -19.45
N PHE A 69 -15.34 -2.49 -19.53
CA PHE A 69 -14.37 -1.85 -18.63
C PHE A 69 -14.86 -1.83 -17.18
N GLU A 70 -16.14 -1.51 -16.95
CA GLU A 70 -16.79 -1.61 -15.64
C GLU A 70 -16.83 -3.05 -15.13
N ALA A 71 -17.07 -4.03 -16.00
CA ALA A 71 -17.10 -5.44 -15.63
C ALA A 71 -15.71 -6.05 -15.35
N HIS A 72 -14.64 -5.57 -16.01
CA HIS A 72 -13.27 -6.08 -15.83
C HIS A 72 -12.55 -5.48 -14.62
N TRP A 73 -13.01 -4.35 -14.08
CA TRP A 73 -12.70 -3.94 -12.71
C TRP A 73 -13.62 -4.68 -11.75
N SER A 74 -13.27 -5.93 -11.46
CA SER A 74 -14.02 -6.78 -10.52
C SER A 74 -14.01 -6.17 -9.10
N VAL A 75 -14.99 -5.31 -8.82
CA VAL A 75 -15.34 -4.75 -7.51
C VAL A 75 -15.21 -5.78 -6.36
N PRO A 76 -15.64 -7.05 -6.48
CA PRO A 76 -15.44 -8.03 -5.42
C PRO A 76 -13.97 -8.35 -5.12
N ASN A 77 -13.09 -8.37 -6.12
CA ASN A 77 -11.66 -8.64 -5.90
C ASN A 77 -10.97 -7.44 -5.23
N LEU A 78 -11.39 -6.22 -5.60
CA LEU A 78 -10.94 -5.00 -4.93
C LEU A 78 -11.40 -4.94 -3.47
N VAL A 79 -12.67 -5.27 -3.19
CA VAL A 79 -13.21 -5.32 -1.83
C VAL A 79 -12.54 -6.41 -1.00
N ALA A 80 -12.27 -7.58 -1.58
CA ALA A 80 -11.52 -8.65 -0.93
C ALA A 80 -10.07 -8.23 -0.61
N ALA A 81 -9.39 -7.56 -1.53
CA ALA A 81 -8.06 -7.01 -1.30
C ALA A 81 -8.06 -5.92 -0.22
N MET A 82 -9.05 -5.01 -0.23
CA MET A 82 -9.22 -3.99 0.82
C MET A 82 -9.48 -4.63 2.18
N MET A 83 -10.30 -5.68 2.27
CA MET A 83 -10.54 -6.41 3.52
C MET A 83 -9.29 -7.15 4.00
N ALA A 84 -8.51 -7.74 3.09
CA ALA A 84 -7.25 -8.38 3.44
C ALA A 84 -6.22 -7.36 3.96
N LEU A 85 -6.09 -6.21 3.29
CA LEU A 85 -5.23 -5.11 3.74
C LEU A 85 -5.70 -4.52 5.07
N ALA A 86 -7.01 -4.33 5.26
CA ALA A 86 -7.57 -3.87 6.53
C ALA A 86 -7.33 -4.87 7.66
N GLY A 87 -7.50 -6.17 7.40
CA GLY A 87 -7.20 -7.23 8.35
C GLY A 87 -5.72 -7.26 8.74
N LEU A 88 -4.81 -7.14 7.76
CA LEU A 88 -3.38 -7.06 8.00
C LEU A 88 -3.02 -5.81 8.83
N ALA A 89 -3.59 -4.66 8.51
CA ALA A 89 -3.37 -3.41 9.26
C ALA A 89 -3.84 -3.51 10.71
N ILE A 90 -4.96 -4.19 10.98
CA ILE A 90 -5.47 -4.43 12.34
C ILE A 90 -4.50 -5.34 13.12
N VAL A 91 -4.03 -6.42 12.50
CA VAL A 91 -3.04 -7.32 13.12
C VAL A 91 -1.75 -6.56 13.41
N ASP A 92 -1.25 -5.79 12.45
CA ASP A 92 -0.07 -4.95 12.64
C ASP A 92 -0.26 -3.94 13.77
N ILE A 93 -1.41 -3.26 13.87
CA ILE A 93 -1.69 -2.35 14.98
C ILE A 93 -1.68 -3.08 16.32
N PHE A 94 -2.23 -4.29 16.36
CA PHE A 94 -2.40 -5.03 17.62
C PHE A 94 -1.09 -5.64 18.11
N PHE A 95 -0.18 -6.04 17.22
CA PHE A 95 1.09 -6.65 17.59
C PHE A 95 2.26 -5.66 17.59
N LEU A 96 2.36 -4.81 16.55
CA LEU A 96 3.50 -3.91 16.35
C LEU A 96 3.42 -2.72 17.31
N LEU A 97 2.22 -2.16 17.55
CA LEU A 97 2.07 -0.99 18.43
C LEU A 97 2.45 -1.30 19.89
N PRO A 98 1.96 -2.38 20.55
CA PRO A 98 2.37 -2.71 21.91
C PRO A 98 3.86 -3.08 21.98
N LEU A 99 4.39 -3.79 20.98
CA LEU A 99 5.81 -4.12 20.90
C LEU A 99 6.68 -2.85 20.85
N LEU A 100 6.25 -1.85 20.07
CA LEU A 100 6.92 -0.55 20.00
C LEU A 100 6.90 0.16 21.37
N PHE A 101 5.75 0.17 22.04
CA PHE A 101 5.65 0.73 23.40
C PHE A 101 6.59 0.04 24.37
N VAL A 102 6.61 -1.29 24.41
CA VAL A 102 7.51 -2.06 25.27
C VAL A 102 8.97 -1.72 24.97
N ALA A 103 9.38 -1.71 23.70
CA ALA A 103 10.73 -1.35 23.30
C ALA A 103 11.11 0.09 23.73
N MET A 104 10.18 1.04 23.58
CA MET A 104 10.37 2.42 24.03
C MET A 104 10.55 2.51 25.54
N PHE A 105 9.69 1.85 26.33
CA PHE A 105 9.80 1.87 27.78
C PHE A 105 11.06 1.16 28.29
N VAL A 106 11.45 0.04 27.68
CA VAL A 106 12.68 -0.67 28.05
C VAL A 106 13.91 0.19 27.75
N THR A 107 13.99 0.80 26.58
CA THR A 107 15.12 1.67 26.22
C THR A 107 15.19 2.90 27.12
N LEU A 108 14.04 3.53 27.40
CA LEU A 108 13.96 4.67 28.32
C LEU A 108 14.36 4.27 29.75
N GLY A 109 13.84 3.15 30.25
CA GLY A 109 14.17 2.63 31.58
C GLY A 109 15.64 2.31 31.73
N LEU A 110 16.25 1.68 30.72
CA LEU A 110 17.68 1.38 30.72
C LEU A 110 18.52 2.67 30.65
N ALA A 111 18.09 3.67 29.88
CA ALA A 111 18.75 4.98 29.82
C ALA A 111 18.71 5.69 31.19
N ILE A 112 17.55 5.72 31.85
CA ILE A 112 17.40 6.30 33.20
C ILE A 112 18.27 5.56 34.22
N ALA A 113 18.26 4.22 34.20
CA ALA A 113 19.08 3.41 35.08
C ALA A 113 20.58 3.70 34.90
N LEU A 114 21.05 3.81 33.66
CA LEU A 114 22.44 4.16 33.36
C LEU A 114 22.79 5.55 33.88
N VAL A 115 21.94 6.56 33.64
CA VAL A 115 22.15 7.92 34.16
C VAL A 115 22.24 7.90 35.69
N ALA A 116 21.36 7.16 36.37
CA ALA A 116 21.39 7.04 37.83
C ALA A 116 22.70 6.38 38.32
N VAL A 117 23.15 5.31 37.67
CA VAL A 117 24.44 4.64 37.96
C VAL A 117 25.62 5.60 37.77
N GLY A 118 25.64 6.35 36.66
CA GLY A 118 26.68 7.34 36.39
C GLY A 118 26.70 8.48 37.41
N ALA A 119 25.53 9.00 37.77
CA ALA A 119 25.39 10.04 38.79
C ALA A 119 25.84 9.54 40.17
N LEU A 120 25.53 8.29 40.53
CA LEU A 120 25.98 7.68 41.77
C LEU A 120 27.50 7.52 41.80
N GLY A 121 28.09 7.06 40.70
CA GLY A 121 29.55 6.97 40.53
C GLY A 121 30.23 8.32 40.69
N LEU A 122 29.72 9.35 40.03
CA LEU A 122 30.24 10.71 40.15
C LEU A 122 30.12 11.25 41.57
N LYS A 123 28.97 11.05 42.23
CA LYS A 123 28.75 11.46 43.63
C LYS A 123 29.76 10.80 44.57
N ILE A 124 30.07 9.52 44.38
CA ILE A 124 31.08 8.80 45.18
C ILE A 124 32.47 9.41 44.99
N ILE A 125 32.86 9.72 43.75
CA ILE A 125 34.13 10.38 43.44
C ILE A 125 34.21 11.74 44.14
N VAL A 126 33.23 12.61 43.91
CA VAL A 126 33.20 13.97 44.47
C VAL A 126 33.23 13.95 46.00
N THR A 127 32.43 13.10 46.64
CA THR A 127 32.38 13.00 48.12
C THR A 127 33.71 12.48 48.69
N THR A 128 34.37 11.56 47.99
CA THR A 128 35.67 11.02 48.42
C THR A 128 36.76 12.07 48.28
N VAL A 129 36.75 12.86 47.20
CA VAL A 129 37.75 13.91 46.97
C VAL A 129 37.56 15.12 47.88
N LEU A 130 36.33 15.56 48.16
CA LEU A 130 36.08 16.77 48.97
C LEU A 130 36.17 16.53 50.49
N PHE A 131 35.60 15.42 51.00
CA PHE A 131 35.38 15.25 52.44
C PHE A 131 36.35 14.28 53.12
N HIS A 132 37.13 13.51 52.35
CA HIS A 132 37.94 12.41 52.90
C HIS A 132 39.44 12.54 52.62
N ILE A 133 39.97 13.77 52.53
CA ILE A 133 41.38 14.11 52.27
C ILE A 133 42.33 13.74 53.44
N GLY A 134 41.99 12.73 54.26
CA GLY A 134 42.78 12.30 55.42
C GLY A 134 42.57 10.85 55.86
N LEU A 135 41.85 10.03 55.07
CA LEU A 135 41.68 8.59 55.33
C LEU A 135 42.93 7.77 54.92
N PRO A 136 43.07 6.52 55.40
CA PRO A 136 44.09 5.59 54.90
C PRO A 136 44.03 5.49 53.36
N SER A 137 45.18 5.65 52.71
CA SER A 137 45.32 5.75 51.25
C SER A 137 44.62 4.63 50.47
N VAL A 138 44.58 3.41 51.03
CA VAL A 138 43.93 2.24 50.42
C VAL A 138 42.40 2.39 50.35
N GLY A 139 41.74 2.92 51.39
CA GLY A 139 40.29 3.09 51.41
C GLY A 139 39.81 4.20 50.47
N MET A 140 40.64 5.22 50.28
CA MET A 140 40.39 6.30 49.31
C MET A 140 40.50 5.78 47.87
N LEU A 141 41.57 5.04 47.56
CA LEU A 141 41.78 4.40 46.25
C LEU A 141 40.63 3.46 45.88
N ALA A 142 40.19 2.60 46.82
CA ALA A 142 39.09 1.67 46.57
C ALA A 142 37.78 2.39 46.19
N ARG A 143 37.42 3.48 46.90
CA ARG A 143 36.21 4.26 46.60
C ARG A 143 36.29 5.00 45.27
N LEU A 144 37.47 5.50 44.91
CA LEU A 144 37.71 6.12 43.60
C LEU A 144 37.61 5.11 42.46
N LEU A 145 38.16 3.90 42.63
CA LEU A 145 38.02 2.82 41.64
C LEU A 145 36.56 2.41 41.45
N VAL A 146 35.79 2.28 42.52
CA VAL A 146 34.35 1.99 42.45
C VAL A 146 33.60 3.09 41.70
N GLY A 147 33.87 4.36 42.04
CA GLY A 147 33.28 5.50 41.36
C GLY A 147 33.63 5.55 39.87
N ALA A 148 34.90 5.33 39.53
CA ALA A 148 35.38 5.29 38.15
C ALA A 148 34.77 4.12 37.36
N GLY A 149 34.61 2.95 37.99
CA GLY A 149 33.93 1.80 37.39
C GLY A 149 32.47 2.08 37.07
N LEU A 150 31.73 2.72 37.98
CA LEU A 150 30.34 3.11 37.75
C LEU A 150 30.19 4.14 36.61
N VAL A 151 31.11 5.12 36.54
CA VAL A 151 31.13 6.10 35.44
C VAL A 151 31.50 5.43 34.11
N SER A 152 32.45 4.51 34.10
CA SER A 152 32.80 3.74 32.91
C SER A 152 31.62 2.87 32.43
N CYS A 153 30.85 2.29 33.35
CA CYS A 153 29.64 1.55 33.03
C CYS A 153 28.55 2.45 32.42
N PHE A 154 28.43 3.70 32.88
CA PHE A 154 27.54 4.68 32.25
C PHE A 154 27.96 4.99 30.81
N VAL A 155 29.23 5.26 30.58
CA VAL A 155 29.75 5.59 29.25
C VAL A 155 29.65 4.40 28.31
N GLY A 156 30.12 3.21 28.74
CA GLY A 156 30.08 1.98 27.95
C GLY A 156 28.65 1.49 27.72
N GLY A 157 27.82 1.46 28.76
CA GLY A 157 26.41 1.10 28.65
C GLY A 157 25.62 2.08 27.78
N GLY A 158 25.89 3.38 27.89
CA GLY A 158 25.31 4.40 27.02
C GLY A 158 25.69 4.22 25.56
N ALA A 159 26.97 3.95 25.27
CA ALA A 159 27.44 3.67 23.91
C ALA A 159 26.76 2.41 23.32
N LEU A 160 26.64 1.34 24.08
CA LEU A 160 25.95 0.11 23.66
C LEU A 160 24.45 0.36 23.41
N LEU A 161 23.79 1.14 24.26
CA LEU A 161 22.39 1.54 24.07
C LEU A 161 22.20 2.33 22.77
N LEU A 162 23.05 3.32 22.51
CA LEU A 162 23.00 4.12 21.29
C LEU A 162 23.27 3.28 20.05
N MET A 163 24.22 2.35 20.13
CA MET A 163 24.52 1.43 19.04
C MET A 163 23.34 0.49 18.77
N GLY A 164 22.72 -0.06 19.81
CA GLY A 164 21.50 -0.86 19.73
C GLY A 164 20.32 -0.09 19.14
N LEU A 165 20.11 1.15 19.56
CA LEU A 165 19.06 2.03 19.03
C LEU A 165 19.30 2.34 17.54
N SER A 166 20.55 2.64 17.17
CA SER A 166 20.92 2.91 15.78
C SER A 166 20.70 1.70 14.87
N LEU A 167 20.98 0.49 15.37
CA LEU A 167 20.72 -0.75 14.65
C LEU A 167 19.21 -1.01 14.54
N GLY A 168 18.46 -0.78 15.62
CA GLY A 168 17.01 -0.90 15.64
C GLY A 168 16.34 0.03 14.61
N ILE A 169 16.74 1.30 14.56
CA ILE A 169 16.23 2.27 13.57
C ILE A 169 16.57 1.82 12.14
N ARG A 170 17.79 1.31 11.90
CA ARG A 170 18.20 0.81 10.58
C ARG A 170 17.40 -0.42 10.15
N MET A 171 17.17 -1.35 11.06
CA MET A 171 16.34 -2.55 10.82
C MET A 171 14.90 -2.15 10.50
N LEU A 172 14.31 -1.23 11.27
CA LEU A 172 12.96 -0.72 11.03
C LEU A 172 12.87 -0.01 9.67
N GLY A 173 13.89 0.79 9.33
CA GLY A 173 13.98 1.46 8.03
C GLY A 173 14.20 0.49 6.87
N GLN A 174 14.93 -0.61 7.06
CA GLN A 174 15.05 -1.67 6.06
C GLN A 174 13.73 -2.42 5.89
N TYR A 175 13.04 -2.76 6.97
CA TYR A 175 11.72 -3.40 6.92
C TYR A 175 10.71 -2.55 6.17
N ALA A 176 10.61 -1.26 6.50
CA ALA A 176 9.74 -0.31 5.80
C ALA A 176 10.09 -0.24 4.30
N ARG A 177 11.37 -0.11 3.95
CA ARG A 177 11.81 -0.10 2.54
C ARG A 177 11.47 -1.40 1.81
N LEU A 178 11.61 -2.55 2.47
CA LEU A 178 11.34 -3.86 1.87
C LEU A 178 9.84 -4.03 1.59
N HIS A 179 8.99 -3.56 2.50
CA HIS A 179 7.54 -3.52 2.31
C HIS A 179 7.12 -2.58 1.17
N PHE A 180 7.71 -1.37 1.11
CA PHE A 180 7.49 -0.45 -0.02
C PHE A 180 7.96 -1.02 -1.36
N ARG A 181 9.08 -1.76 -1.37
CA ARG A 181 9.60 -2.37 -2.60
C ARG A 181 8.74 -3.52 -3.10
N LEU A 182 8.17 -4.31 -2.20
CA LEU A 182 7.22 -5.37 -2.55
C LEU A 182 5.90 -4.78 -3.07
N ALA A 183 5.42 -3.68 -2.47
CA ALA A 183 4.23 -2.97 -2.95
C ALA A 183 4.39 -2.43 -4.39
N GLN A 184 5.57 -1.93 -4.76
CA GLN A 184 5.84 -1.44 -6.13
C GLN A 184 6.03 -2.55 -7.17
N VAL A 185 6.43 -3.76 -6.76
CA VAL A 185 6.62 -4.89 -7.70
C VAL A 185 5.28 -5.46 -8.17
N ASP A 186 4.23 -5.37 -7.35
CA ASP A 186 2.88 -5.81 -7.73
C ASP A 186 2.20 -4.86 -8.72
N GLU A 187 2.41 -3.54 -8.61
CA GLU A 187 1.89 -2.56 -9.59
C GLU A 187 2.51 -2.72 -10.99
N GLY A 188 3.69 -3.32 -11.11
CA GLY A 188 4.35 -3.59 -12.39
C GLY A 188 3.89 -4.87 -13.10
N ARG A 189 3.01 -5.66 -12.47
CA ARG A 189 2.53 -6.96 -13.00
C ARG A 189 1.02 -7.03 -13.25
N ALA A 190 0.26 -6.01 -12.85
CA ALA A 190 -1.15 -5.83 -13.19
C ALA A 190 -1.29 -5.01 -14.49
#